data_AF-A0A9R1V7N7-F1
#
_entry.id   AF-A0A9R1V7N7-F1
#
_cell.length_a   1.000
_cell.length_b   1.000
_cell.length_c   1.000
_cell.angle_alpha   90.00
_cell.angle_beta   90.00
_cell.angle_gamma   90.00
#
_symmetry.space_group_name_H-M   'P 1'
#
loop_
_entity.id
_entity.type
_entity.pdbx_description
1 polymer ?
#
loop_
_entity_poly.entity_id
_entity_poly.type
_entity_poly.pdbx_seq_one_letter_code
_entity_poly.pdbx_strand_id
1 'polypeptide(L)'
;MVGEIANQPLHLPILSPKLPGRLYYLFGKPIRTKGKENMLDDKEYLRKLYLQIKYEVEKNVAYLLMKREEDPYRGLVERLVWLTTMGSLDQIPSFEP
;
A
#
# COMPACT_ATOMS: atom_id res chain seq x y z
N MET A 1 -12.17 7.89 -9.06
CA MET A 1 -12.94 7.47 -7.87
C MET A 1 -12.32 8.16 -6.67
N VAL A 2 -12.98 9.19 -6.15
CA VAL A 2 -12.56 9.82 -4.90
C VAL A 2 -12.84 8.77 -3.82
N GLY A 3 -11.80 8.24 -3.17
CA GLY A 3 -11.98 7.27 -2.11
C GLY A 3 -12.91 7.86 -1.05
N GLU A 4 -13.98 7.15 -0.69
CA GLU A 4 -15.05 7.62 0.21
C GLU A 4 -14.53 8.19 1.54
N ILE A 5 -13.31 7.80 1.94
CA ILE A 5 -12.59 8.25 3.14
C ILE A 5 -12.14 9.73 3.06
N ALA A 6 -12.01 10.31 1.86
CA ALA A 6 -11.52 11.68 1.66
C ALA A 6 -12.62 12.75 1.69
N ASN A 7 -13.90 12.37 1.59
CA ASN A 7 -15.01 13.30 1.38
C ASN A 7 -16.03 13.21 2.53
N GLN A 8 -15.74 13.85 3.66
CA GLN A 8 -16.76 14.08 4.69
C GLN A 8 -16.68 15.49 5.29
N PRO A 9 -17.79 16.25 5.29
CA PRO A 9 -17.86 17.59 5.89
C PRO A 9 -17.83 17.47 7.42
N LEU A 10 -16.86 18.15 8.03
CA LEU A 10 -16.56 18.08 9.45
C LEU A 10 -17.41 19.11 10.23
N HIS A 11 -18.33 18.66 11.09
CA HIS A 11 -19.11 19.58 11.94
C HIS A 11 -19.31 19.06 13.39
N LEU A 12 -18.58 19.71 14.33
CA LEU A 12 -18.80 20.02 15.77
C LEU A 12 -19.18 18.93 16.80
N PRO A 13 -18.82 19.06 18.12
CA PRO A 13 -17.82 19.93 18.76
C PRO A 13 -16.60 19.16 19.34
N ILE A 14 -16.57 17.83 19.24
CA ILE A 14 -15.51 16.98 19.80
C ILE A 14 -14.76 16.36 18.62
N LEU A 15 -13.53 16.82 18.38
CA LEU A 15 -12.63 16.24 17.39
C LEU A 15 -12.51 14.73 17.66
N SER A 16 -13.03 13.88 16.78
CA SER A 16 -12.63 12.48 16.73
C SER A 16 -11.27 12.42 16.04
N PRO A 17 -10.15 12.21 16.78
CA PRO A 17 -8.84 12.17 16.15
C PRO A 17 -8.82 11.01 15.16
N LYS A 18 -8.34 11.27 13.93
CA LYS A 18 -8.11 10.22 12.95
C LYS A 18 -7.07 9.25 13.52
N LEU A 19 -7.51 8.06 13.92
CA LEU A 19 -6.62 7.03 14.42
C LEU A 19 -5.73 6.52 13.28
N PRO A 20 -4.41 6.40 13.50
CA PRO A 20 -3.51 5.95 12.45
C PRO A 20 -3.83 4.50 12.05
N GLY A 21 -4.07 4.30 10.76
CA GLY A 21 -4.21 2.97 10.17
C GLY A 21 -2.85 2.29 10.00
N ARG A 22 -2.86 0.96 9.81
CA ARG A 22 -1.67 0.21 9.41
C ARG A 22 -1.22 0.62 8.01
N LEU A 23 0.09 0.72 7.79
CA LEU A 23 0.68 0.95 6.47
C LEU A 23 0.96 -0.38 5.78
N TYR A 24 0.59 -0.48 4.49
CA TYR A 24 0.80 -1.67 3.67
C TYR A 24 1.76 -1.30 2.53
N TYR A 25 2.84 -2.05 2.37
CA TYR A 25 3.81 -1.85 1.30
C TYR A 25 4.20 -3.20 0.68
N LEU A 26 4.42 -3.21 -0.64
CA LEU A 26 4.89 -4.37 -1.39
C LEU A 26 6.01 -3.93 -2.31
N PHE A 27 7.16 -4.62 -2.23
CA PHE A 27 8.29 -4.37 -3.12
C PHE A 27 8.14 -5.21 -4.38
N GLY A 28 7.89 -4.54 -5.50
CA GLY A 28 7.81 -5.19 -6.81
C GLY A 28 9.17 -5.61 -7.36
N LYS A 29 9.15 -6.22 -8.54
CA LYS A 29 10.37 -6.62 -9.26
C LYS A 29 11.22 -5.38 -9.62
N PRO A 30 12.55 -5.44 -9.45
CA PRO A 30 13.42 -4.31 -9.78
C PRO A 30 13.49 -4.08 -11.28
N ILE A 31 13.54 -2.81 -11.69
CA ILE A 31 13.74 -2.42 -13.09
C ILE A 31 15.24 -2.38 -13.36
N ARG A 32 15.73 -3.34 -14.15
CA ARG A 32 17.16 -3.41 -14.51
C ARG A 32 17.48 -2.42 -15.62
N THR A 33 18.27 -1.41 -15.28
CA THR A 33 18.77 -0.36 -16.18
C THR A 33 20.25 -0.51 -16.55
N LYS A 34 21.01 -1.32 -15.79
CA LYS A 34 22.42 -1.61 -16.09
C LYS A 34 22.56 -2.19 -17.51
N GLY A 35 23.46 -1.62 -18.32
CA GLY A 35 23.70 -2.03 -19.71
C GLY A 35 22.69 -1.51 -20.72
N LYS A 36 21.84 -0.54 -20.35
CA LYS A 36 20.80 0.07 -21.21
C LYS A 36 21.00 1.58 -21.36
N GLU A 37 22.23 2.00 -21.63
CA GLU A 37 22.62 3.42 -21.67
C GLU A 37 21.84 4.23 -22.73
N ASN A 38 21.58 3.62 -23.90
CA ASN A 38 20.86 4.26 -25.00
C ASN A 38 19.35 3.95 -25.01
N MET A 39 18.78 3.44 -23.90
CA MET A 39 17.34 3.08 -23.86
C MET A 39 16.42 4.28 -24.09
N LEU A 40 16.92 5.49 -23.87
CA LEU A 40 16.15 6.72 -24.03
C LEU A 40 15.91 7.09 -25.49
N ASP A 41 16.76 6.59 -26.41
CA ASP A 41 16.66 6.87 -27.84
C ASP A 41 15.55 6.03 -28.50
N ASP A 42 15.24 4.86 -27.95
CA ASP A 42 14.17 3.98 -28.42
C ASP A 42 12.84 4.31 -27.72
N LYS A 43 12.07 5.20 -28.36
CA LYS A 43 10.74 5.61 -27.89
C LYS A 43 9.75 4.45 -27.80
N GLU A 44 9.84 3.45 -28.68
CA GLU A 44 8.93 2.30 -28.65
C GLU A 44 9.23 1.39 -27.45
N TYR A 45 10.51 1.13 -27.20
CA TYR A 45 10.98 0.40 -26.03
C TYR A 45 10.53 1.08 -24.74
N LEU A 46 10.76 2.39 -24.61
CA LEU A 46 10.33 3.16 -23.44
C LEU A 46 8.82 3.10 -23.21
N ARG A 47 8.04 3.23 -24.28
CA ARG A 47 6.57 3.11 -24.19
C ARG A 47 6.16 1.74 -23.67
N LYS A 48 6.75 0.66 -24.19
CA LYS A 48 6.47 -0.71 -23.72
C LYS A 48 6.88 -0.89 -22.26
N LEU A 49 8.07 -0.44 -21.88
CA LEU A 49 8.59 -0.50 -20.52
C LEU A 49 7.68 0.27 -19.55
N TYR A 50 7.23 1.47 -19.91
CA TYR A 50 6.31 2.27 -19.12
C TYR A 50 4.98 1.54 -18.88
N LEU A 51 4.36 0.99 -19.94
CA LEU A 51 3.11 0.26 -19.82
C LEU A 51 3.25 -0.98 -18.94
N GLN A 52 4.37 -1.70 -19.05
CA GLN A 52 4.67 -2.83 -18.19
C GLN A 52 4.80 -2.40 -16.72
N ILE A 53 5.54 -1.33 -16.43
CA ILE A 53 5.70 -0.82 -15.06
C ILE A 53 4.36 -0.38 -14.50
N LYS A 54 3.57 0.35 -15.29
CA LYS A 54 2.22 0.80 -14.90
C LYS A 54 1.35 -0.39 -14.52
N TYR A 55 1.29 -1.42 -15.36
CA TYR A 55 0.53 -2.64 -15.08
C TYR A 55 0.97 -3.34 -13.79
N GLU A 56 2.28 -3.49 -13.58
CA GLU A 56 2.82 -4.10 -12.35
C GLU A 56 2.48 -3.28 -11.09
N VAL A 57 2.55 -1.95 -11.17
CA VAL A 57 2.15 -1.06 -10.07
C VAL A 57 0.65 -1.18 -9.77
N GLU A 58 -0.21 -1.14 -10.80
CA GLU A 58 -1.65 -1.29 -10.64
C GLU A 58 -2.01 -2.63 -9.99
N LYS A 59 -1.38 -3.72 -10.44
CA LYS A 59 -1.54 -5.06 -9.86
C LYS A 59 -1.12 -5.11 -8.39
N ASN A 60 0.04 -4.51 -8.05
CA ASN A 60 0.53 -4.48 -6.68
C ASN A 60 -0.38 -3.65 -5.76
N VAL A 61 -0.91 -2.52 -6.25
CA VAL A 61 -1.88 -1.70 -5.50
C VAL A 61 -3.17 -2.48 -5.28
N ALA A 62 -3.69 -3.18 -6.29
CA ALA A 62 -4.88 -4.01 -6.16
C ALA A 62 -4.68 -5.12 -5.11
N TYR A 63 -3.53 -5.78 -5.13
CA TYR A 63 -3.15 -6.77 -4.12
C TYR A 63 -3.12 -6.18 -2.70
N LEU A 64 -2.48 -5.02 -2.52
CA LEU A 64 -2.41 -4.35 -1.22
C LEU A 64 -3.79 -3.90 -0.71
N LEU A 65 -4.68 -3.46 -1.60
CA LEU A 65 -6.06 -3.13 -1.23
C LEU A 65 -6.83 -4.36 -0.75
N MET A 66 -6.73 -5.48 -1.48
CA MET A 66 -7.32 -6.76 -1.08
C MET A 66 -6.78 -7.21 0.29
N LYS A 67 -5.45 -7.18 0.49
CA LYS A 67 -4.83 -7.55 1.78
C LYS A 67 -5.19 -6.62 2.91
N ARG A 68 -5.44 -5.34 2.62
CA ARG A 68 -5.95 -4.39 3.61
C ARG A 68 -7.39 -4.70 4.00
N GLU A 69 -8.21 -5.23 3.09
CA GLU A 69 -9.58 -5.65 3.42
C GLU A 69 -9.61 -6.93 4.25
N GLU A 70 -8.71 -7.87 3.95
CA GLU A 70 -8.58 -9.16 4.65
C GLU A 70 -7.86 -9.08 6.00
N ASP A 71 -7.18 -7.97 6.33
CA ASP A 71 -6.31 -7.88 7.50
C ASP A 71 -7.09 -7.80 8.83
N PRO A 72 -7.00 -8.83 9.70
CA PRO A 72 -7.69 -8.82 10.99
C PRO A 72 -7.12 -7.77 11.96
N TYR A 73 -5.93 -7.24 11.70
CA TYR A 73 -5.26 -6.23 12.54
C TYR A 73 -5.31 -4.81 11.91
N ARG A 74 -6.18 -4.59 10.92
CA ARG A 74 -6.38 -3.28 10.28
C ARG A 74 -6.79 -2.20 11.30
N GLY A 75 -7.68 -2.55 12.22
CA GLY A 75 -8.18 -1.64 13.25
C GLY A 75 -7.22 -1.46 14.42
N LEU A 76 -7.38 -0.34 15.15
CA LEU A 76 -6.52 -0.06 16.30
C LEU A 76 -6.83 -0.99 17.48
N VAL A 77 -8.10 -1.37 17.67
CA VAL A 77 -8.54 -2.19 18.80
C VAL A 77 -7.90 -3.57 18.75
N GLU A 78 -7.89 -4.20 17.58
CA GLU A 78 -7.32 -5.53 17.37
C GLU A 78 -5.81 -5.52 17.61
N ARG A 79 -5.13 -4.43 17.22
CA ARG A 79 -3.70 -4.24 17.52
C ARG A 79 -3.41 -4.01 18.99
N LEU A 80 -4.28 -3.29 19.70
CA LEU A 80 -4.14 -3.11 21.15
C LEU A 80 -4.33 -4.44 21.88
N VAL A 81 -5.34 -5.24 21.50
CA VAL A 81 -5.53 -6.59 22.04
C VAL A 81 -4.28 -7.44 21.79
N TRP A 82 -3.74 -7.45 20.57
CA TRP A 82 -2.49 -8.14 20.26
C TRP A 82 -1.31 -7.67 21.12
N LEU A 83 -1.12 -6.36 21.27
CA LEU A 83 -0.06 -5.80 22.10
C LEU A 83 -0.17 -6.28 23.56
N THR A 84 -1.39 -6.38 24.10
CA THR A 84 -1.59 -6.87 25.48
C THR A 84 -1.30 -8.36 25.63
N THR A 85 -1.52 -9.18 24.60
CA THR A 85 -1.34 -10.63 24.67
C THR A 85 0.08 -11.08 24.29
N MET A 86 0.67 -10.46 23.27
CA MET A 86 1.96 -10.84 22.68
C MET A 86 3.11 -9.89 23.07
N GLY A 87 2.80 -8.73 23.68
CA GLY A 87 3.79 -7.79 24.20
C GLY A 87 4.51 -6.93 23.16
N SER A 88 4.31 -7.17 21.84
CA SER A 88 4.91 -6.35 20.78
C SER A 88 4.01 -6.25 19.53
N LEU A 89 3.99 -5.07 18.90
CA LEU A 89 3.34 -4.84 17.61
C LEU A 89 4.18 -5.32 16.42
N ASP A 90 5.49 -5.50 16.58
CA ASP A 90 6.40 -5.90 15.50
C ASP A 90 6.17 -7.36 15.07
N GLN A 91 5.57 -8.16 15.95
CA GLN A 91 5.26 -9.56 15.71
C GLN A 91 3.89 -9.77 15.05
N ILE A 92 3.14 -8.70 14.74
CA ILE A 92 1.86 -8.83 14.06
C ILE A 92 2.08 -9.47 12.69
N PRO A 93 1.36 -10.56 12.36
CA PRO A 93 1.48 -11.21 11.06
C PRO A 93 1.28 -10.23 9.90
N SER A 94 2.15 -10.33 8.89
CA SER A 94 2.04 -9.62 7.61
C SER A 94 1.66 -10.60 6.51
N PHE A 95 1.09 -10.06 5.43
CA PHE A 95 0.81 -10.84 4.22
C PHE A 95 2.11 -11.32 3.57
N GLU A 96 2.04 -12.48 2.90
CA GLU A 96 3.17 -13.00 2.15
C GLU A 96 3.42 -12.17 0.87
N PRO A 97 4.70 -11.97 0.47
CA PRO A 97 5.07 -11.24 -0.74
C PRO A 97 4.91 -12.04 -2.03
#